data_AF-U7KGV9-F1
#
_entry.id   AF-U7KGV9-F1
#
_cell.length_a   1.000
_cell.length_b   1.000
_cell.length_c   1.000
_cell.angle_alpha   90.00
_cell.angle_beta   90.00
_cell.angle_gamma   90.00
#
_symmetry.space_group_name_H-M   'P 1'
#
loop_
_entity.id
_entity.type
_entity.pdbx_description
1 polymer ?
#
loop_
_entity_poly.entity_id
_entity_poly.type
_entity_poly.pdbx_seq_one_letter_code
_entity_poly.pdbx_strand_id
1 'polypeptide(L)'
;MLTHSQVQAAISAQLDGEEAELSADVIDAHLEHCAECRAFRDKAAALSRSLSFVEPADSGMAPPTDLSEVILAGVEPEWKRASSARQANLTVARIALVVMGLVFAVWAIVQVVRASGLVPMGAEGAVLDPAADPERANLLMEGAAVRFGMACGLLWSAWRPASVTGLFPVSATMFAFLFGFGVRDIALGTVTMEQVYLLIATALSTISLAWAWAAEKGYLVRAWWKSLNAQPH
;
A
#
# COMPACT_ATOMS: atom_id res chain seq x y z
N MET A 1 -43.13 -2.70 20.73
CA MET A 1 -42.60 -4.00 21.19
C MET A 1 -42.79 -4.97 20.05
N LEU A 2 -41.70 -5.51 19.50
CA LEU A 2 -41.80 -6.52 18.42
C LEU A 2 -42.38 -7.80 19.03
N THR A 3 -43.43 -8.35 18.42
CA THR A 3 -43.96 -9.64 18.84
C THR A 3 -43.18 -10.77 18.18
N HIS A 4 -43.12 -11.93 18.82
CA HIS A 4 -42.44 -13.09 18.26
C HIS A 4 -43.07 -13.50 16.91
N SER A 5 -44.38 -13.31 16.74
CA SER A 5 -45.09 -13.57 15.48
C SER A 5 -44.62 -12.69 14.31
N GLN A 6 -44.33 -11.41 14.56
CA GLN A 6 -43.82 -10.50 13.53
C GLN A 6 -42.41 -10.89 13.09
N VAL A 7 -41.55 -11.27 14.05
CA VAL A 7 -40.19 -11.71 13.76
C VAL A 7 -40.19 -13.05 13.02
N GLN A 8 -41.05 -13.99 13.40
CA GLN A 8 -41.20 -15.28 12.71
C GLN A 8 -41.72 -15.12 11.28
N ALA A 9 -42.69 -14.23 11.05
CA ALA A 9 -43.19 -13.91 9.71
C ALA A 9 -42.10 -13.31 8.82
N ALA A 10 -41.32 -12.37 9.34
CA ALA A 10 -40.19 -11.76 8.61
C ALA A 10 -39.08 -12.79 8.30
N ILE A 11 -38.79 -13.71 9.23
CA ILE A 11 -37.86 -14.83 9.00
C ILE A 11 -38.37 -15.75 7.89
N SER A 12 -39.67 -16.04 7.84
CA SER A 12 -40.27 -16.85 6.77
C SER A 12 -40.13 -16.16 5.42
N ALA A 13 -40.53 -14.89 5.32
CA ALA A 13 -40.41 -14.10 4.09
C ALA A 13 -38.96 -14.08 3.57
N GLN A 14 -37.98 -13.93 4.47
CA GLN A 14 -36.56 -13.96 4.11
C GLN A 14 -36.10 -15.33 3.59
N LEU A 15 -36.62 -16.44 4.13
CA LEU A 15 -36.30 -17.79 3.67
C LEU A 15 -36.92 -18.10 2.30
N ASP A 16 -38.10 -17.53 2.03
CA ASP A 16 -38.82 -17.71 0.77
C ASP A 16 -38.38 -16.70 -0.32
N GLY A 17 -37.49 -15.75 0.03
CA GLY A 17 -36.97 -14.73 -0.89
C GLY A 17 -37.94 -13.57 -1.16
N GLU A 18 -38.97 -13.43 -0.32
CA GLU A 18 -39.95 -12.35 -0.37
C GLU A 18 -39.48 -11.12 0.42
N GLU A 19 -40.08 -9.96 0.15
CA GLU A 19 -39.76 -8.72 0.85
C GLU A 19 -40.30 -8.77 2.28
N ALA A 20 -39.38 -8.78 3.26
CA ALA A 20 -39.74 -8.84 4.67
C ALA A 20 -40.18 -7.46 5.21
N GLU A 21 -41.21 -7.44 6.04
CA GLU A 21 -41.69 -6.22 6.72
C GLU A 21 -40.68 -5.62 7.72
N LEU A 22 -39.72 -6.44 8.16
CA LEU A 22 -38.64 -6.04 9.08
C LEU A 22 -37.30 -6.10 8.36
N SER A 23 -36.42 -5.14 8.62
CA SER A 23 -35.06 -5.16 8.09
C SER A 23 -34.23 -6.30 8.67
N ALA A 24 -33.26 -6.79 7.89
CA ALA A 24 -32.36 -7.87 8.31
C ALA A 24 -31.63 -7.56 9.63
N ASP A 25 -31.18 -6.31 9.81
CA ASP A 25 -30.47 -5.88 11.03
C ASP A 25 -31.35 -5.98 12.29
N VAL A 26 -32.65 -5.70 12.18
CA VAL A 26 -33.60 -5.81 13.29
C VAL A 26 -33.88 -7.27 13.64
N ILE A 27 -33.94 -8.14 12.63
CA ILE A 27 -34.10 -9.59 12.80
C ILE A 27 -32.86 -10.17 13.51
N ASP A 28 -31.67 -9.82 13.05
CA ASP A 28 -30.41 -10.33 13.62
C ASP A 28 -30.20 -9.88 15.07
N ALA A 29 -30.46 -8.61 15.38
CA ALA A 29 -30.40 -8.11 16.75
C ALA A 29 -31.39 -8.81 17.70
N HIS A 30 -32.59 -9.13 17.21
CA HIS A 30 -33.57 -9.89 17.99
C HIS A 30 -33.16 -11.36 18.15
N LEU A 31 -32.58 -11.96 17.11
CA LEU A 31 -32.07 -13.33 17.16
C LEU A 31 -30.94 -13.47 18.17
N GLU A 32 -30.07 -12.49 18.35
CA GLU A 32 -29.04 -12.52 19.40
C GLU A 32 -29.62 -12.73 20.80
N HIS A 33 -30.79 -12.16 21.09
CA HIS A 33 -31.38 -12.12 22.42
C HIS A 33 -32.55 -13.10 22.63
N CYS A 34 -33.13 -13.69 21.57
CA CYS A 34 -34.29 -14.57 21.65
C CYS A 34 -34.00 -16.00 21.17
N ALA A 35 -33.99 -16.96 22.11
CA ALA A 35 -33.77 -18.38 21.80
C ALA A 35 -34.92 -19.02 21.00
N GLU A 36 -36.15 -18.55 21.19
CA GLU A 36 -37.34 -19.08 20.50
C GLU A 36 -37.31 -18.78 18.99
N CYS A 37 -37.05 -17.53 18.62
CA CYS A 37 -36.93 -17.12 17.22
C CYS A 37 -35.74 -17.78 16.53
N ARG A 38 -34.65 -18.05 17.27
CA ARG A 38 -33.50 -18.83 16.77
C ARG A 38 -33.89 -20.27 16.44
N ALA A 39 -34.61 -20.93 17.35
CA ALA A 39 -35.10 -22.29 17.14
C ALA A 39 -36.12 -22.38 16.00
N PHE A 40 -36.98 -21.36 15.84
CA PHE A 40 -37.89 -21.28 14.70
C PHE A 40 -37.13 -21.19 13.37
N ARG A 41 -36.14 -20.29 13.26
CA ARG A 41 -35.30 -20.14 12.07
C ARG A 41 -34.60 -21.45 11.70
N ASP A 42 -34.03 -22.15 12.68
CA ASP A 42 -33.30 -23.39 12.44
C ASP A 42 -34.23 -24.52 11.97
N LYS A 43 -35.44 -24.61 12.54
CA LYS A 43 -36.49 -25.55 12.11
C LYS A 43 -36.99 -25.24 10.70
N ALA A 44 -37.29 -23.98 10.41
CA ALA A 44 -37.76 -23.54 9.10
C ALA A 44 -36.69 -23.80 8.02
N ALA A 45 -35.43 -23.49 8.31
CA ALA A 45 -34.32 -23.79 7.41
C ALA A 45 -34.09 -25.30 7.22
N ALA A 46 -34.27 -26.11 8.26
CA ALA A 46 -34.19 -27.58 8.15
C ALA A 46 -35.32 -28.16 7.28
N LEU A 47 -36.54 -27.63 7.41
CA LEU A 47 -37.68 -28.03 6.60
C LEU A 47 -37.47 -27.64 5.12
N SER A 48 -37.07 -26.39 4.85
CA SER A 48 -36.78 -25.92 3.48
C SER A 48 -35.72 -26.79 2.80
N ARG A 49 -34.63 -27.12 3.50
CA ARG A 49 -33.62 -28.08 3.00
C ARG A 49 -34.20 -29.46 2.73
N SER A 50 -35.07 -29.98 3.60
CA SER A 50 -35.66 -31.30 3.38
C SER A 50 -36.59 -31.35 2.16
N LEU A 51 -37.27 -30.23 1.85
CA LEU A 51 -38.14 -30.11 0.70
C LEU A 51 -37.34 -29.91 -0.61
N SER A 52 -36.21 -29.21 -0.56
CA SER A 52 -35.35 -28.99 -1.73
C SER A 52 -34.71 -30.28 -2.27
N PHE A 53 -34.67 -31.37 -1.49
CA PHE A 53 -34.17 -32.68 -1.93
C PHE A 53 -35.24 -33.56 -2.60
N VAL A 54 -36.51 -33.13 -2.63
CA VAL A 54 -37.63 -33.87 -3.25
C VAL A 54 -37.80 -33.50 -4.73
N GLU A 55 -36.81 -32.86 -5.35
CA GLU A 55 -36.78 -32.68 -6.80
C GLU A 55 -36.81 -34.05 -7.49
N PRO A 56 -37.83 -34.39 -8.31
CA PRO A 56 -37.91 -35.69 -8.95
C PRO A 56 -36.69 -35.89 -9.85
N ALA A 57 -35.97 -37.00 -9.69
CA ALA A 57 -34.80 -37.34 -10.50
C ALA A 57 -35.07 -37.34 -12.02
N ASP A 58 -36.35 -37.38 -12.42
CA ASP A 58 -36.82 -37.39 -13.81
C ASP A 58 -37.25 -36.01 -14.37
N SER A 59 -37.16 -34.92 -13.60
CA SER A 59 -37.68 -33.61 -14.05
C SER A 59 -36.75 -32.85 -15.02
N GLY A 60 -35.55 -33.35 -15.31
CA GLY A 60 -34.61 -32.69 -16.24
C GLY A 60 -34.11 -31.32 -15.76
N MET A 61 -34.47 -30.89 -14.54
CA MET A 61 -34.11 -29.62 -13.91
C MET A 61 -33.04 -29.80 -12.82
N ALA A 62 -32.24 -30.87 -12.87
CA ALA A 62 -31.06 -30.97 -12.02
C ALA A 62 -30.01 -29.96 -12.52
N PRO A 63 -29.63 -28.93 -11.74
CA PRO A 63 -28.54 -28.05 -12.13
C PRO A 63 -27.27 -28.89 -12.34
N PRO A 64 -26.45 -28.60 -13.38
CA PRO A 64 -25.20 -29.33 -13.61
C PRO A 64 -24.38 -29.39 -12.33
N THR A 65 -23.88 -30.57 -11.97
CA THR A 65 -23.26 -30.89 -10.67
C THR A 65 -21.97 -30.11 -10.37
N ASP A 66 -21.52 -29.22 -11.25
CA ASP A 66 -20.33 -28.41 -11.00
C ASP A 66 -20.40 -27.03 -11.69
N LEU A 67 -21.20 -26.13 -11.12
CA LEU A 67 -21.18 -24.70 -11.45
C LEU A 67 -20.16 -23.94 -10.59
N SER A 68 -19.47 -24.64 -9.68
CA SER A 68 -18.46 -24.06 -8.80
C SER A 68 -17.37 -23.36 -9.59
N GLU A 69 -16.85 -24.00 -10.64
CA GLU A 69 -15.82 -23.41 -11.50
C GLU A 69 -16.33 -22.19 -12.27
N VAL A 70 -17.57 -22.20 -12.74
CA VAL A 70 -18.16 -21.07 -13.50
C VAL A 70 -18.44 -19.88 -12.60
N ILE A 71 -18.95 -20.13 -11.39
CA ILE A 71 -19.20 -19.11 -10.37
C ILE A 71 -17.86 -18.56 -9.87
N LEU A 72 -16.88 -19.41 -9.57
CA LEU A 72 -15.52 -18.98 -9.21
C LEU A 72 -14.88 -18.17 -10.35
N ALA A 73 -15.02 -18.60 -11.60
CA ALA A 73 -14.53 -17.87 -12.77
C ALA A 73 -15.27 -16.55 -13.02
N GLY A 74 -16.51 -16.41 -12.54
CA GLY A 74 -17.28 -15.16 -12.59
C GLY A 74 -16.88 -14.15 -11.49
N VAL A 75 -16.50 -14.63 -10.30
CA VAL A 75 -16.12 -13.78 -9.14
C VAL A 75 -14.62 -13.44 -9.15
N GLU A 76 -13.77 -14.35 -9.63
CA GLU A 76 -12.33 -14.14 -9.74
C GLU A 76 -11.89 -12.94 -10.60
N PRO A 77 -12.51 -12.54 -11.73
CA PRO A 77 -12.01 -11.44 -12.55
C PRO A 77 -12.02 -10.10 -11.83
N GLU A 78 -13.00 -9.84 -10.94
CA GLU A 78 -13.05 -8.59 -10.18
C GLU A 78 -12.02 -8.58 -9.04
N TRP A 79 -11.91 -9.70 -8.31
CA TRP A 79 -10.94 -9.86 -7.24
C TRP A 79 -9.49 -9.90 -7.77
N LYS A 80 -9.26 -10.56 -8.91
CA LYS A 80 -7.98 -10.57 -9.62
C LYS A 80 -7.63 -9.21 -10.20
N ARG A 81 -8.57 -8.39 -10.69
CA ARG A 81 -8.25 -7.01 -11.13
C ARG A 81 -7.82 -6.12 -9.99
N ALA A 82 -8.53 -6.14 -8.85
CA ALA A 82 -8.15 -5.37 -7.68
C ALA A 82 -6.81 -5.85 -7.07
N SER A 83 -6.61 -7.16 -7.03
CA SER A 83 -5.37 -7.80 -6.57
C SER A 83 -4.18 -7.54 -7.51
N SER A 84 -4.37 -7.67 -8.83
CA SER A 84 -3.32 -7.46 -9.84
C SER A 84 -2.91 -6.00 -9.96
N ALA A 85 -3.85 -5.06 -9.91
CA ALA A 85 -3.53 -3.63 -9.88
C ALA A 85 -2.70 -3.28 -8.63
N ARG A 86 -2.99 -3.90 -7.48
CA ARG A 86 -2.22 -3.74 -6.25
C ARG A 86 -0.81 -4.34 -6.36
N GLN A 87 -0.70 -5.56 -6.87
CA GLN A 87 0.57 -6.24 -7.11
C GLN A 87 1.44 -5.46 -8.11
N ALA A 88 0.84 -4.93 -9.17
CA ALA A 88 1.51 -4.08 -10.15
C ALA A 88 2.00 -2.77 -9.51
N ASN A 89 1.16 -2.10 -8.72
CA ASN A 89 1.54 -0.84 -8.07
C ASN A 89 2.69 -1.04 -7.05
N LEU A 90 2.68 -2.14 -6.29
CA LEU A 90 3.79 -2.50 -5.40
C LEU A 90 5.07 -2.82 -6.18
N THR A 91 4.95 -3.51 -7.31
CA THR A 91 6.09 -3.82 -8.18
C THR A 91 6.71 -2.55 -8.76
N VAL A 92 5.89 -1.60 -9.23
CA VAL A 92 6.35 -0.30 -9.74
C VAL A 92 7.03 0.50 -8.64
N ALA A 93 6.46 0.56 -7.43
CA ALA A 93 7.08 1.23 -6.30
C ALA A 93 8.44 0.61 -5.93
N ARG A 94 8.56 -0.72 -5.95
CA ARG A 94 9.85 -1.41 -5.72
C ARG A 94 10.87 -1.07 -6.80
N ILE A 95 10.47 -1.08 -8.07
CA ILE A 95 11.38 -0.72 -9.18
C ILE A 95 11.87 0.71 -8.98
N ALA A 96 10.99 1.65 -8.63
CA ALA A 96 11.38 3.03 -8.36
C ALA A 96 12.41 3.14 -7.21
N LEU A 97 12.21 2.40 -6.11
CA LEU A 97 13.17 2.34 -4.99
C LEU A 97 14.52 1.74 -5.40
N VAL A 98 14.52 0.66 -6.21
CA VAL A 98 15.76 0.06 -6.72
C VAL A 98 16.50 1.03 -7.61
N VAL A 99 15.81 1.65 -8.57
CA VAL A 99 16.40 2.62 -9.49
C VAL A 99 17.01 3.79 -8.71
N MET A 100 16.28 4.37 -7.76
CA MET A 100 16.81 5.45 -6.93
C MET A 100 17.98 4.99 -6.05
N GLY A 101 17.90 3.79 -5.46
CA GLY A 101 19.00 3.20 -4.71
C GLY A 101 20.27 3.05 -5.55
N LEU A 102 20.15 2.59 -6.80
CA LEU A 102 21.27 2.50 -7.74
C LEU A 102 21.82 3.87 -8.13
N VAL A 103 20.96 4.86 -8.37
CA VAL A 103 21.38 6.25 -8.65
C VAL A 103 22.21 6.80 -7.50
N PHE A 104 21.74 6.66 -6.25
CA PHE A 104 22.50 7.09 -5.08
C PHE A 104 23.79 6.30 -4.87
N ALA A 105 23.80 4.99 -5.14
CA ALA A 105 24.99 4.15 -5.01
C ALA A 105 26.07 4.57 -6.03
N VAL A 106 25.70 4.69 -7.31
CA VAL A 106 26.61 5.14 -8.38
C VAL A 106 27.14 6.53 -8.06
N TRP A 107 26.27 7.44 -7.62
CA TRP A 107 26.69 8.79 -7.27
C TRP A 107 27.65 8.82 -6.09
N ALA A 108 27.37 8.06 -5.02
CA ALA A 108 28.29 7.93 -3.90
C ALA A 108 29.65 7.39 -4.33
N ILE A 109 29.68 6.33 -5.16
CA ILE A 109 30.92 5.75 -5.69
C ILE A 109 31.69 6.78 -6.53
N VAL A 110 31.02 7.48 -7.45
CA VAL A 110 31.64 8.53 -8.27
C VAL A 110 32.22 9.65 -7.39
N GLN A 111 31.52 10.03 -6.33
CA GLN A 111 32.01 11.03 -5.39
C GLN A 111 33.23 10.54 -4.61
N VAL A 112 33.22 9.30 -4.11
CA VAL A 112 34.39 8.70 -3.46
C VAL A 112 35.58 8.69 -4.40
N VAL A 113 35.42 8.22 -5.64
CA VAL A 113 36.52 8.15 -6.63
C VAL A 113 37.08 9.54 -6.96
N ARG A 114 36.20 10.55 -7.11
CA ARG A 114 36.61 11.94 -7.35
C ARG A 114 37.37 12.52 -6.16
N ALA A 115 36.95 12.23 -4.94
CA ALA A 115 37.53 12.80 -3.73
C ALA A 115 38.72 11.99 -3.16
N SER A 116 38.85 10.70 -3.49
CA SER A 116 39.98 9.85 -3.09
C SER A 116 41.20 10.00 -4.02
N GLY A 117 41.21 10.98 -4.92
CA GLY A 117 42.40 11.35 -5.69
C GLY A 117 42.77 10.44 -6.86
N LEU A 118 41.81 9.72 -7.48
CA LEU A 118 42.12 8.86 -8.63
C LEU A 118 41.70 9.36 -10.02
N VAL A 119 41.08 10.54 -10.15
CA VAL A 119 41.13 11.35 -11.39
C VAL A 119 40.79 12.82 -11.07
N PRO A 120 41.71 13.76 -11.35
CA PRO A 120 41.28 15.06 -11.86
C PRO A 120 42.05 15.42 -13.14
N MET A 121 41.33 15.60 -14.25
CA MET A 121 41.82 16.38 -15.38
C MET A 121 41.42 17.84 -15.12
N GLY A 122 42.39 18.72 -14.84
CA GLY A 122 42.18 20.16 -14.92
C GLY A 122 41.97 20.63 -16.36
N ALA A 123 41.50 21.87 -16.57
CA ALA A 123 41.44 22.47 -17.91
C ALA A 123 42.83 22.57 -18.61
N GLU A 124 43.90 22.40 -17.84
CA GLU A 124 45.31 22.29 -18.29
C GLU A 124 45.93 20.90 -18.00
N GLY A 125 45.15 19.91 -17.53
CA GLY A 125 45.63 18.55 -17.29
C GLY A 125 46.44 18.28 -16.01
N ALA A 126 46.54 19.24 -15.08
CA ALA A 126 47.28 19.06 -13.82
C ALA A 126 46.42 18.49 -12.67
N VAL A 127 46.98 17.52 -11.93
CA VAL A 127 46.38 16.84 -10.77
C VAL A 127 46.62 17.67 -9.50
N LEU A 128 45.56 18.04 -8.78
CA LEU A 128 45.68 18.66 -7.46
C LEU A 128 45.94 17.60 -6.38
N ASP A 129 46.91 17.86 -5.52
CA ASP A 129 47.33 16.99 -4.41
C ASP A 129 46.23 16.91 -3.32
N PRO A 130 45.79 15.71 -2.90
CA PRO A 130 44.88 15.52 -1.76
C PRO A 130 45.36 16.16 -0.44
N ALA A 131 46.66 16.41 -0.30
CA ALA A 131 47.24 17.09 0.87
C ALA A 131 47.02 18.62 0.87
N ALA A 132 46.54 19.21 -0.22
CA ALA A 132 46.35 20.66 -0.34
C ALA A 132 45.15 21.20 0.45
N ASP A 133 44.11 20.38 0.70
CA ASP A 133 42.92 20.77 1.48
C ASP A 133 42.24 19.55 2.14
N PRO A 134 42.71 19.12 3.33
CA PRO A 134 42.20 17.94 4.01
C PRO A 134 40.76 18.11 4.53
N GLU A 135 40.32 19.33 4.82
CA GLU A 135 38.97 19.60 5.34
C GLU A 135 37.92 19.34 4.25
N ARG A 136 38.15 19.85 3.03
CA ARG A 136 37.27 19.55 1.90
C ARG A 136 37.21 18.05 1.56
N ALA A 137 38.34 17.35 1.63
CA ALA A 137 38.37 15.92 1.40
C ALA A 137 37.48 15.15 2.39
N ASN A 138 37.56 15.49 3.69
CA ASN A 138 36.70 14.89 4.72
C ASN A 138 35.21 15.17 4.48
N LEU A 139 34.83 16.42 4.17
CA LEU A 139 33.43 16.77 3.89
C LEU A 139 32.87 16.03 2.65
N LEU A 140 33.71 15.82 1.63
CA LEU A 140 33.33 15.03 0.44
C LEU A 140 33.14 13.55 0.78
N MET A 141 33.98 12.98 1.65
CA MET A 141 33.84 11.60 2.15
C MET A 141 32.59 11.43 3.01
N GLU A 142 32.32 12.36 3.93
CA GLU A 142 31.10 12.35 4.74
C GLU A 142 29.84 12.46 3.86
N GLY A 143 29.86 13.36 2.87
CA GLY A 143 28.80 13.48 1.89
C GLY A 143 28.58 12.20 1.07
N ALA A 144 29.65 11.51 0.70
CA ALA A 144 29.56 10.23 -0.01
C ALA A 144 28.98 9.13 0.89
N ALA A 145 29.36 9.10 2.17
CA ALA A 145 28.83 8.16 3.14
C ALA A 145 27.31 8.34 3.34
N VAL A 146 26.83 9.58 3.44
CA VAL A 146 25.39 9.87 3.54
C VAL A 146 24.63 9.39 2.30
N ARG A 147 25.16 9.66 1.09
CA ARG A 147 24.57 9.19 -0.17
C ARG A 147 24.54 7.66 -0.25
N PHE A 148 25.61 7.00 0.17
CA PHE A 148 25.69 5.53 0.20
C PHE A 148 24.73 4.93 1.24
N GLY A 149 24.59 5.56 2.40
CA GLY A 149 23.60 5.19 3.41
C GLY A 149 22.17 5.26 2.86
N MET A 150 21.84 6.33 2.13
CA MET A 150 20.56 6.44 1.43
C MET A 150 20.37 5.34 0.38
N ALA A 151 21.40 5.02 -0.40
CA ALA A 151 21.36 3.92 -1.37
C ALA A 151 21.02 2.58 -0.70
N CYS A 152 21.75 2.23 0.37
CA CYS A 152 21.50 1.02 1.15
C CYS A 152 20.10 0.99 1.75
N GLY A 153 19.63 2.11 2.32
CA GLY A 153 18.27 2.21 2.87
C GLY A 153 17.19 1.99 1.82
N LEU A 154 17.33 2.57 0.63
CA LEU A 154 16.36 2.42 -0.47
C LEU A 154 16.35 0.98 -1.02
N LEU A 155 17.52 0.38 -1.22
CA LEU A 155 17.65 -1.01 -1.66
C LEU A 155 17.08 -1.99 -0.62
N TRP A 156 17.36 -1.76 0.66
CA TRP A 156 16.79 -2.54 1.75
C TRP A 156 15.26 -2.40 1.80
N SER A 157 14.74 -1.18 1.61
CA SER A 157 13.31 -0.90 1.53
C SER A 157 12.64 -1.58 0.33
N ALA A 158 13.35 -1.70 -0.79
CA ALA A 158 12.87 -2.44 -1.95
C ALA A 158 12.77 -3.95 -1.68
N TRP A 159 13.74 -4.53 -0.96
CA TRP A 159 13.72 -5.95 -0.58
C TRP A 159 12.68 -6.24 0.51
N ARG A 160 12.60 -5.37 1.54
CA ARG A 160 11.68 -5.52 2.67
C ARG A 160 10.80 -4.26 2.83
N PRO A 161 9.63 -4.21 2.16
CA PRO A 161 8.73 -3.04 2.17
C PRO A 161 8.32 -2.55 3.56
N ALA A 162 8.22 -3.46 4.54
CA ALA A 162 7.92 -3.10 5.92
C ALA A 162 8.89 -2.03 6.51
N SER A 163 10.11 -1.91 5.99
CA SER A 163 11.09 -0.91 6.42
C SER A 163 10.85 0.50 5.85
N VAL A 164 9.98 0.66 4.84
CA VAL A 164 9.61 1.96 4.26
C VAL A 164 9.06 2.92 5.31
N THR A 165 8.28 2.41 6.27
CA THR A 165 7.73 3.24 7.36
C THR A 165 8.83 3.88 8.21
N GLY A 166 9.99 3.22 8.37
CA GLY A 166 11.11 3.75 9.15
C GLY A 166 12.00 4.71 8.34
N LEU A 167 12.24 4.42 7.07
CA LEU A 167 13.12 5.23 6.23
C LEU A 167 12.46 6.52 5.72
N PHE A 168 11.15 6.51 5.51
CA PHE A 168 10.40 7.66 5.02
C PHE A 168 10.63 8.97 5.80
N PRO A 169 10.50 9.03 7.15
CA PRO A 169 10.73 10.26 7.90
C PRO A 169 12.18 10.75 7.80
N VAL A 170 13.16 9.84 7.69
CA VAL A 170 14.58 10.21 7.52
C VAL A 170 14.79 10.88 6.17
N SER A 171 14.29 10.28 5.07
CA SER A 171 14.38 10.88 3.74
C SER A 171 13.62 12.22 3.66
N ALA A 172 12.44 12.29 4.26
CA ALA A 172 11.60 13.49 4.24
C ALA A 172 12.23 14.68 4.98
N THR A 173 12.81 14.42 6.16
CA THR A 173 13.52 15.46 6.93
C THR A 173 14.78 15.91 6.20
N MET A 174 15.58 14.97 5.67
CA MET A 174 16.74 15.27 4.83
C MET A 174 16.35 16.17 3.65
N PHE A 175 15.28 15.83 2.91
CA PHE A 175 14.76 16.66 1.83
C PHE A 175 14.33 18.05 2.31
N ALA A 176 13.60 18.15 3.42
CA ALA A 176 13.13 19.43 3.96
C ALA A 176 14.30 20.38 4.32
N PHE A 177 15.35 19.86 4.96
CA PHE A 177 16.55 20.65 5.26
C PHE A 177 17.31 21.06 4.00
N LEU A 178 17.51 20.13 3.06
CA LEU A 178 18.16 20.44 1.77
C LEU A 178 17.38 21.48 0.97
N PHE A 179 16.05 21.41 1.01
CA PHE A 179 15.19 22.42 0.39
C PHE A 179 15.38 23.79 1.04
N GLY A 180 15.40 23.85 2.38
CA GLY A 180 15.68 25.09 3.12
C GLY A 180 17.05 25.69 2.78
N PHE A 181 18.10 24.86 2.71
CA PHE A 181 19.43 25.30 2.27
C PHE A 181 19.44 25.76 0.81
N GLY A 182 18.70 25.08 -0.07
CA GLY A 182 18.52 25.50 -1.45
C GLY A 182 17.87 26.88 -1.58
N VAL A 183 16.81 27.16 -0.81
CA VAL A 183 16.16 28.48 -0.78
C VAL A 183 17.14 29.56 -0.28
N ARG A 184 17.91 29.27 0.77
CA ARG A 184 18.96 30.17 1.27
C ARG A 184 19.99 30.48 0.18
N ASP A 185 20.52 29.47 -0.50
CA ASP A 185 21.59 29.64 -1.48
C ASP A 185 21.09 30.32 -2.76
N ILE A 186 19.81 30.16 -3.11
CA ILE A 186 19.14 30.95 -4.15
C ILE A 186 19.07 32.42 -3.75
N ALA A 187 18.67 32.73 -2.51
CA ALA A 187 18.60 34.11 -2.02
C ALA A 187 19.98 34.80 -1.97
N LEU A 188 21.04 34.03 -1.73
CA LEU A 188 22.43 34.51 -1.73
C LEU A 188 23.09 34.51 -3.12
N GLY A 189 22.44 33.93 -4.13
CA GLY A 189 23.01 33.79 -5.48
C GLY A 189 24.18 32.80 -5.56
N THR A 190 24.33 31.91 -4.59
CA THR A 190 25.44 30.94 -4.47
C THR A 190 25.05 29.52 -4.87
N VAL A 191 23.91 29.35 -5.55
CA VAL A 191 23.40 28.02 -5.91
C VAL A 191 24.32 27.31 -6.89
N THR A 192 24.59 26.03 -6.62
CA THR A 192 25.39 25.17 -7.49
C THR A 192 24.53 24.10 -8.17
N MET A 193 24.92 23.65 -9.37
CA MET A 193 24.19 22.60 -10.08
C MET A 193 24.18 21.27 -9.31
N GLU A 194 25.26 20.97 -8.58
CA GLU A 194 25.34 19.75 -7.76
C GLU A 194 24.30 19.76 -6.62
N GLN A 195 24.09 20.90 -5.96
CA GLN A 195 23.04 21.05 -4.94
C GLN A 195 21.65 20.81 -5.52
N VAL A 196 21.38 21.34 -6.73
CA VAL A 196 20.08 21.14 -7.41
C VAL A 196 19.84 19.67 -7.72
N TYR A 197 20.85 18.96 -8.25
CA TYR A 197 20.74 17.53 -8.50
C TYR A 197 20.47 16.74 -7.22
N LEU A 198 21.09 17.12 -6.10
CA LEU A 198 20.93 16.40 -4.83
C LEU A 198 19.53 16.63 -4.28
N LEU A 199 19.02 17.86 -4.38
CA LEU A 199 17.66 18.22 -4.00
C LEU A 199 16.62 17.43 -4.81
N ILE A 200 16.79 17.35 -6.13
CA ILE A 200 15.89 16.58 -7.01
C ILE A 200 15.95 15.09 -6.68
N ALA A 201 17.14 14.51 -6.54
CA ALA A 201 17.30 13.09 -6.23
C ALA A 201 16.65 12.72 -4.88
N THR A 202 16.82 13.56 -3.86
CA THR A 202 16.22 13.35 -2.53
C THR A 202 14.71 13.61 -2.51
N ALA A 203 14.21 14.53 -3.35
CA ALA A 203 12.78 14.70 -3.57
C ALA A 203 12.16 13.44 -4.19
N LEU A 204 12.77 12.93 -5.26
CA LEU A 204 12.30 11.73 -5.97
C LEU A 204 12.36 10.48 -5.08
N SER A 205 13.40 10.31 -4.26
CA SER A 205 13.45 9.21 -3.30
C SER A 205 12.36 9.32 -2.24
N THR A 206 12.10 10.53 -1.72
CA THR A 206 11.05 10.78 -0.74
C THR A 206 9.66 10.50 -1.33
N ILE A 207 9.41 10.94 -2.57
CA ILE A 207 8.17 10.65 -3.29
C ILE A 207 8.02 9.14 -3.53
N SER A 208 9.10 8.45 -3.92
CA SER A 208 9.09 7.00 -4.13
C SER A 208 8.78 6.24 -2.84
N LEU A 209 9.32 6.68 -1.69
CA LEU A 209 9.01 6.13 -0.37
C LEU A 209 7.57 6.43 0.06
N ALA A 210 7.06 7.64 -0.20
CA ALA A 210 5.67 8.01 0.06
C ALA A 210 4.71 7.14 -0.76
N TRP A 211 5.02 6.91 -2.04
CA TRP A 211 4.24 6.04 -2.91
C TRP A 211 4.30 4.60 -2.43
N ALA A 212 5.48 4.06 -2.10
CA ALA A 212 5.61 2.71 -1.55
C ALA A 212 4.80 2.54 -0.25
N TRP A 213 4.85 3.53 0.64
CA TRP A 213 4.07 3.56 1.88
C TRP A 213 2.56 3.57 1.62
N ALA A 214 2.11 4.41 0.68
CA ALA A 214 0.71 4.50 0.29
C ALA A 214 0.21 3.20 -0.39
N ALA A 215 1.06 2.54 -1.19
CA ALA A 215 0.73 1.26 -1.81
C ALA A 215 0.62 0.12 -0.79
N GLU A 216 1.41 0.16 0.30
CA GLU A 216 1.39 -0.85 1.35
C GLU A 216 0.23 -0.64 2.35
N LYS A 217 0.03 0.59 2.83
CA LYS A 217 -0.93 0.93 3.91
C LYS A 217 -2.19 1.68 3.46
N GLY A 218 -2.30 2.09 2.20
CA GLY A 218 -3.41 2.91 1.70
C GLY A 218 -4.80 2.28 1.89
N TYR A 219 -4.90 0.94 1.96
CA TYR A 219 -6.16 0.26 2.29
C TYR A 219 -6.63 0.55 3.71
N LEU A 220 -5.72 0.53 4.69
CA LEU A 220 -6.07 0.77 6.10
C LEU A 220 -6.58 2.20 6.30
N VAL A 221 -5.94 3.18 5.63
CA VAL A 221 -6.37 4.58 5.67
C VAL A 221 -7.75 4.74 5.03
N ARG A 222 -8.00 4.08 3.90
CA ARG A 222 -9.29 4.15 3.19
C ARG A 222 -10.42 3.45 3.94
N ALA A 223 -10.13 2.32 4.58
CA ALA A 223 -11.07 1.59 5.43
C ALA A 223 -11.40 2.40 6.69
N TRP A 224 -10.39 3.00 7.32
CA TRP A 224 -10.57 3.90 8.46
C TRP A 224 -11.40 5.14 8.09
N TRP A 225 -11.11 5.77 6.94
CA TRP A 225 -11.90 6.89 6.43
C TRP A 225 -13.35 6.51 6.14
N LYS A 226 -13.59 5.31 5.58
CA LYS A 226 -14.95 4.79 5.39
C LYS A 226 -15.67 4.53 6.71
N SER A 227 -14.97 4.03 7.74
CA SER A 227 -15.58 3.83 9.06
C SER A 227 -15.95 5.14 9.76
N LEU A 228 -15.20 6.23 9.53
CA LEU A 228 -15.56 7.55 10.04
C LEU A 228 -16.75 8.18 9.30
N ASN A 229 -16.94 7.83 8.03
CA ASN A 229 -18.05 8.31 7.21
C ASN A 229 -19.28 7.38 7.24
N ALA A 230 -19.22 6.26 7.96
CA ALA A 230 -20.39 5.41 8.15
C ALA A 230 -21.32 6.10 9.16
N GLN A 231 -22.40 6.69 8.65
CA GLN A 231 -23.46 7.22 9.49
C GLN A 231 -24.25 6.04 10.07
N PRO A 232 -24.33 5.89 11.40
CA PRO A 232 -25.23 4.94 12.01
C PRO A 232 -26.65 5.52 11.92
N HIS A 233 -27.50 4.93 11.09
CA HIS A 233 -28.95 5.15 11.10
C HIS A 233 -29.63 3.83 11.40
#